data_AF-A0A2V9R7Z9-F1
#
_entry.id   AF-A0A2V9R7Z9-F1
#
_cell.length_a   1.000
_cell.length_b   1.000
_cell.length_c   1.000
_cell.angle_alpha   90.00
_cell.angle_beta   90.00
_cell.angle_gamma   90.00
#
_symmetry.space_group_name_H-M   'P 1'
#
loop_
_entity.id
_entity.type
_entity.pdbx_description
1 polymer ?
#
loop_
_entity_poly.entity_id
_entity_poly.type
_entity_poly.pdbx_seq_one_letter_code
_entity_poly.pdbx_strand_id
1 'polypeptide(L)'
;MEVEFGEIQTGTIRLDAGVERILEEGYRHGREAQLLVVEKIQRLTGWPKHACYRQAASLGLTQQHRQYNWTPELDAMLAEGYRGSGGIKVAAIRRIQAQTGWPRYVCWNRARKLQLARNNQTGNRSWSETEDKYLLDFVGSKNPREIAKRLKRSVSAIRARVRVLGKDRRISMRVQDGHTKEELAKYLGRSKKTIQNWLDQGWLKARYEGKNRKDDTLRVTDEDFRSFWKQHPWEVPFYKLSHEGLLWFCSVMHDVPPAFTFGDPLDRKQRQEEEQEQDEEFLDS
;
A
#
# COMPACT_ATOMS: atom_id res chain seq x y z
N MET A 1 -16.66 -41.59 -6.17
CA MET A 1 -15.34 -41.55 -5.51
C MET A 1 -14.60 -42.73 -6.10
N GLU A 2 -13.54 -42.58 -6.87
CA GLU A 2 -12.43 -41.63 -6.76
C GLU A 2 -12.06 -41.07 -8.15
N VAL A 3 -11.64 -39.80 -8.15
CA VAL A 3 -11.15 -39.10 -9.34
C VAL A 3 -9.64 -39.27 -9.34
N GLU A 4 -9.11 -40.14 -10.17
CA GLU A 4 -7.66 -40.25 -10.39
C GLU A 4 -7.20 -39.04 -11.22
N PHE A 5 -6.60 -38.07 -10.53
CA PHE A 5 -5.87 -36.98 -11.17
C PHE A 5 -4.52 -37.52 -11.64
N GLY A 6 -4.44 -37.83 -12.93
CA GLY A 6 -3.22 -38.24 -13.62
C GLY A 6 -2.09 -37.21 -13.46
N GLU A 7 -0.93 -37.74 -13.08
CA GLU A 7 0.34 -37.04 -12.85
C GLU A 7 0.74 -36.15 -14.03
N ILE A 8 1.02 -34.87 -13.76
CA ILE A 8 1.64 -33.96 -14.72
C ILE A 8 3.14 -34.25 -14.74
N GLN A 9 3.53 -35.27 -15.50
CA GLN A 9 4.93 -35.46 -15.84
C GLN A 9 5.37 -34.31 -16.75
N THR A 10 6.36 -33.55 -16.30
CA THR A 10 7.10 -32.55 -17.08
C THR A 10 7.94 -33.25 -18.16
N GLY A 11 7.27 -33.90 -19.10
CA GLY A 11 7.87 -34.41 -20.33
C GLY A 11 7.96 -33.27 -21.34
N THR A 12 9.12 -33.12 -21.96
CA THR A 12 9.34 -32.35 -23.19
C THR A 12 8.17 -32.59 -24.14
N ILE A 13 7.24 -31.63 -24.21
CA ILE A 13 6.01 -31.76 -24.99
C ILE A 13 6.45 -31.94 -26.44
N ARG A 14 6.13 -33.09 -27.03
CA ARG A 14 6.43 -33.40 -28.42
C ARG A 14 5.94 -32.25 -29.31
N LEU A 15 6.85 -31.75 -30.13
CA LEU A 15 6.65 -30.72 -31.14
C LEU A 15 5.62 -31.23 -32.15
N ASP A 16 4.37 -30.79 -32.04
CA ASP A 16 3.37 -31.04 -33.06
C ASP A 16 3.53 -29.99 -34.16
N ALA A 17 3.98 -30.42 -35.34
CA ALA A 17 4.16 -29.58 -36.53
C ALA A 17 2.88 -28.79 -36.89
N GLY A 18 1.70 -29.24 -36.44
CA GLY A 18 0.45 -28.50 -36.57
C GLY A 18 0.41 -27.21 -35.75
N VAL A 19 0.96 -27.22 -34.52
CA VAL A 19 1.01 -26.04 -33.64
C VAL A 19 1.97 -24.98 -34.18
N GLU A 20 3.11 -25.41 -34.73
CA GLU A 20 4.12 -24.53 -35.32
C GLU A 20 3.55 -23.76 -36.51
N ARG A 21 2.85 -24.46 -37.41
CA ARG A 21 2.19 -23.85 -38.58
C ARG A 21 1.15 -22.79 -38.20
N ILE A 22 0.35 -23.06 -37.16
CA ILE A 22 -0.66 -22.10 -36.67
C ILE A 22 0.03 -20.87 -36.05
N LEU A 23 1.12 -21.06 -35.31
CA LEU A 23 1.93 -19.95 -34.78
C LEU A 23 2.54 -19.11 -35.91
N GLU A 24 3.13 -19.72 -36.93
CA GLU A 24 3.73 -19.01 -38.07
C GLU A 24 2.71 -18.14 -38.82
N GLU A 25 1.51 -18.67 -39.07
CA GLU A 25 0.44 -17.95 -39.76
C GLU A 25 -0.09 -16.78 -38.91
N GLY A 26 -0.32 -16.99 -37.62
CA GLY A 26 -0.83 -15.96 -36.71
C GLY A 26 0.13 -14.81 -36.47
N TYR A 27 1.43 -15.13 -36.33
CA TYR A 27 2.45 -14.13 -36.03
C TYR A 27 2.76 -13.22 -37.23
N ARG A 28 2.37 -13.62 -38.45
CA ARG A 28 2.46 -12.80 -39.67
C ARG A 28 1.49 -11.60 -39.67
N HIS A 29 0.36 -11.69 -38.98
CA HIS A 29 -0.76 -10.74 -39.08
C HIS A 29 -0.88 -9.77 -37.87
N GLY A 30 0.21 -9.52 -37.15
CA GLY A 30 0.25 -8.52 -36.07
C GLY A 30 -0.32 -9.01 -34.73
N ARG A 31 -0.41 -8.10 -33.74
CA ARG A 31 -0.63 -8.46 -32.33
C ARG A 31 -2.00 -9.08 -32.04
N GLU A 32 -3.05 -8.66 -32.73
CA GLU A 32 -4.40 -9.21 -32.55
C GLU A 32 -4.50 -10.64 -33.10
N ALA A 33 -3.91 -10.91 -34.26
CA ALA A 33 -3.84 -12.25 -34.84
C ALA A 33 -3.01 -13.22 -33.97
N GLN A 34 -1.93 -12.73 -33.33
CA GLN A 34 -1.15 -13.50 -32.37
C GLN A 34 -2.00 -13.98 -31.19
N LEU A 35 -2.86 -13.12 -30.63
CA LEU A 35 -3.74 -13.48 -29.52
C LEU A 35 -4.78 -14.53 -29.93
N LEU A 36 -5.40 -14.35 -31.10
CA LEU A 36 -6.38 -15.29 -31.63
C LEU A 36 -5.77 -16.68 -31.90
N VAL A 37 -4.54 -16.71 -32.42
CA VAL A 37 -3.81 -17.96 -32.65
C VAL A 37 -3.40 -18.64 -31.36
N VAL A 38 -2.92 -17.88 -30.36
CA VAL A 38 -2.63 -18.45 -29.04
C VAL A 38 -3.89 -19.04 -28.43
N GLU A 39 -5.03 -18.35 -28.46
CA GLU A 39 -6.30 -18.86 -27.95
C GLU A 39 -6.82 -20.07 -28.72
N LYS A 40 -6.63 -20.10 -30.04
CA LYS A 40 -6.95 -21.25 -30.89
C LYS A 40 -6.12 -22.48 -30.48
N ILE A 41 -4.82 -22.31 -30.23
CA ILE A 41 -3.95 -23.39 -29.78
C ILE A 41 -4.37 -23.88 -28.39
N GLN A 42 -4.70 -22.97 -27.45
CA GLN A 42 -5.16 -23.37 -26.13
C GLN A 42 -6.42 -24.23 -26.18
N ARG A 43 -7.38 -23.89 -27.05
CA ARG A 43 -8.63 -24.65 -27.20
C ARG A 43 -8.41 -26.02 -27.83
N LEU A 44 -7.47 -26.14 -28.77
CA LEU A 44 -7.23 -27.38 -29.50
C LEU A 44 -6.32 -28.37 -28.75
N THR A 45 -5.33 -27.87 -28.00
CA THR A 45 -4.30 -28.73 -27.39
C THR A 45 -4.26 -28.67 -25.86
N GLY A 46 -5.01 -27.75 -25.24
CA GLY A 46 -4.91 -27.49 -23.80
C GLY A 46 -3.64 -26.78 -23.37
N TRP A 47 -2.80 -26.32 -24.31
CA TRP A 47 -1.54 -25.65 -23.97
C TRP A 47 -1.78 -24.34 -23.18
N PRO A 48 -1.01 -24.08 -22.12
CA PRO A 48 -1.08 -22.80 -21.43
C PRO A 48 -0.44 -21.69 -22.28
N LYS A 49 -1.02 -20.47 -22.27
CA LYS A 49 -0.56 -19.31 -23.08
C LYS A 49 0.95 -19.13 -23.09
N HIS A 50 1.61 -19.28 -21.94
CA HIS A 50 3.06 -19.11 -21.80
C HIS A 50 3.91 -20.17 -22.52
N ALA A 51 3.37 -21.38 -22.76
CA ALA A 51 4.03 -22.40 -23.57
C ALA A 51 3.99 -22.03 -25.07
N CYS A 52 2.85 -21.52 -25.57
CA CYS A 52 2.72 -21.01 -26.93
C CYS A 52 3.68 -19.84 -27.19
N TYR A 53 3.82 -18.91 -26.24
CA TYR A 53 4.78 -17.80 -26.36
C TYR A 53 6.24 -18.26 -26.36
N ARG A 54 6.59 -19.27 -25.54
CA ARG A 54 7.94 -19.86 -25.55
C ARG A 54 8.24 -20.54 -26.88
N GLN A 55 7.26 -21.24 -27.45
CA GLN A 55 7.42 -21.90 -28.76
C GLN A 55 7.52 -20.88 -29.90
N ALA A 56 6.70 -19.83 -29.89
CA ALA A 56 6.84 -18.75 -30.86
C ALA A 56 8.22 -18.06 -30.76
N ALA A 57 8.79 -17.99 -29.55
CA ALA A 57 10.13 -17.44 -29.35
C ALA A 57 11.24 -18.40 -29.81
N SER A 58 11.12 -19.72 -29.60
CA SER A 58 12.08 -20.70 -30.12
C SER A 58 12.06 -20.78 -31.65
N LEU A 59 10.90 -20.57 -32.27
CA LEU A 59 10.73 -20.46 -33.73
C LEU A 59 11.16 -19.10 -34.30
N GLY A 60 11.60 -18.15 -33.47
CA GLY A 60 12.03 -16.82 -33.92
C GLY A 60 10.90 -15.93 -34.48
N LEU A 61 9.64 -16.28 -34.22
CA LEU A 61 8.45 -15.55 -34.69
C LEU A 61 8.14 -14.32 -33.85
N THR A 62 8.71 -14.23 -32.65
CA THR A 62 8.60 -13.03 -31.82
C THR A 62 9.42 -11.90 -32.43
N GLN A 63 8.92 -10.67 -32.28
CA GLN A 63 9.70 -9.47 -32.62
C GLN A 63 11.06 -9.58 -31.95
N GLN A 64 12.13 -9.67 -32.75
CA GLN A 64 13.49 -9.68 -32.23
C GLN A 64 13.64 -8.48 -31.29
N HIS A 65 14.14 -8.72 -30.08
CA HIS A 65 14.46 -7.63 -29.17
C HIS A 65 15.37 -6.65 -29.90
N ARG A 66 14.84 -5.48 -30.27
CA ARG A 66 15.62 -4.42 -30.89
C ARG A 66 16.83 -4.17 -29.99
N GLN A 67 18.01 -4.52 -30.47
CA GLN A 67 19.25 -4.27 -29.75
C GLN A 67 19.55 -2.78 -29.88
N TYR A 68 19.66 -2.11 -28.74
CA TYR A 68 19.98 -0.68 -28.68
C TYR A 68 21.49 -0.54 -28.49
N ASN A 69 22.21 -0.37 -29.60
CA ASN A 69 23.67 -0.31 -29.63
C ASN A 69 24.16 1.05 -29.12
N TRP A 70 24.43 1.13 -27.82
CA TRP A 70 24.97 2.33 -27.18
C TRP A 70 26.41 2.59 -27.62
N THR A 71 26.67 3.81 -28.07
CA THR A 71 28.02 4.29 -28.35
C THR A 71 28.54 5.15 -27.18
N PRO A 72 29.87 5.30 -27.02
CA PRO A 72 30.45 6.15 -25.98
C PRO A 72 29.96 7.61 -26.05
N GLU A 73 29.68 8.12 -27.24
CA GLU A 73 29.17 9.49 -27.46
C GLU A 73 27.76 9.66 -26.89
N LEU A 74 26.89 8.67 -27.09
CA LEU A 74 25.54 8.65 -26.54
C LEU A 74 25.56 8.52 -25.00
N ASP A 75 26.48 7.72 -24.47
CA ASP A 75 26.69 7.59 -23.02
C ASP A 75 27.20 8.91 -22.41
N ALA A 76 28.13 9.60 -23.07
CA ALA A 76 28.63 10.91 -22.64
C ALA A 76 27.53 11.98 -22.67
N MET A 77 26.71 12.01 -23.72
CA MET A 77 25.55 12.91 -23.82
C MET A 77 24.53 12.65 -22.71
N LEU A 78 24.30 11.37 -22.39
CA LEU A 78 23.42 10.97 -21.29
C LEU A 78 24.01 11.37 -19.94
N ALA A 79 25.32 11.21 -19.72
CA ALA A 79 26.01 11.60 -18.51
C ALA A 79 25.96 13.12 -18.27
N GLU A 80 26.23 13.93 -19.30
CA GLU A 80 26.12 15.39 -19.25
C GLU A 80 24.70 15.82 -18.84
N GLY A 81 23.69 15.21 -19.45
CA GLY A 81 22.28 15.46 -19.13
C GLY A 81 21.94 15.21 -17.65
N TYR A 82 22.56 14.21 -17.04
CA TYR A 82 22.35 13.85 -15.64
C TYR A 82 23.20 14.65 -14.65
N ARG A 83 24.27 15.33 -15.08
CA ARG A 83 25.00 16.30 -14.26
C ARG A 83 24.23 17.62 -14.10
N GLY A 84 23.45 17.98 -15.11
CA GLY A 84 22.60 19.18 -15.10
C GLY A 84 21.28 19.05 -14.33
N SER A 85 20.46 20.10 -14.40
CA SER A 85 19.12 20.13 -13.83
C SER A 85 18.13 19.24 -14.61
N GLY A 86 16.92 19.02 -14.06
CA GLY A 86 15.90 18.16 -14.67
C GLY A 86 15.55 18.52 -16.12
N GLY A 87 15.60 19.81 -16.48
CA GLY A 87 15.38 20.28 -17.86
C GLY A 87 16.49 19.85 -18.83
N ILE A 88 17.75 19.93 -18.40
CA ILE A 88 18.92 19.52 -19.19
C ILE A 88 18.89 18.02 -19.45
N LYS A 89 18.51 17.23 -18.43
CA LYS A 89 18.28 15.78 -18.58
C LYS A 89 17.22 15.47 -19.65
N VAL A 90 16.09 16.18 -19.63
CA VAL A 90 15.03 15.96 -20.61
C VAL A 90 15.49 16.32 -22.02
N ALA A 91 16.24 17.41 -22.17
CA ALA A 91 16.81 17.82 -23.44
C ALA A 91 17.83 16.81 -23.99
N ALA A 92 18.72 16.29 -23.15
CA ALA A 92 19.69 15.25 -23.54
C ALA A 92 18.98 13.97 -24.03
N ILE A 93 17.97 13.51 -23.30
CA ILE A 93 17.18 12.35 -23.72
C ILE A 93 16.47 12.63 -25.05
N ARG A 94 15.85 13.81 -25.23
CA ARG A 94 15.21 14.18 -26.51
C ARG A 94 16.19 14.18 -27.69
N ARG A 95 17.42 14.67 -27.50
CA ARG A 95 18.47 14.63 -28.54
C ARG A 95 18.83 13.20 -28.93
N ILE A 96 19.04 12.31 -27.95
CA ILE A 96 19.29 10.89 -28.21
C ILE A 96 18.12 10.26 -28.96
N GLN A 97 16.87 10.55 -28.57
CA GLN A 97 15.69 10.04 -29.27
C GLN A 97 15.60 10.55 -30.71
N ALA A 98 15.92 11.82 -30.96
CA ALA A 98 15.91 12.39 -32.30
C ALA A 98 16.98 11.78 -33.22
N GLN A 99 18.16 11.47 -32.67
CA GLN A 99 19.26 10.86 -33.44
C GLN A 99 19.06 9.36 -33.71
N THR A 100 18.42 8.64 -32.79
CA THR A 100 18.37 7.17 -32.81
C THR A 100 16.98 6.58 -33.09
N GLY A 101 15.92 7.37 -32.94
CA GLY A 101 14.55 6.89 -32.91
C GLY A 101 14.21 6.03 -31.69
N TRP A 102 15.08 5.96 -30.68
CA TRP A 102 14.88 5.06 -29.55
C TRP A 102 13.77 5.54 -28.60
N PRO A 103 13.02 4.62 -27.99
CA PRO A 103 12.08 4.96 -26.93
C PRO A 103 12.78 5.52 -25.68
N ARG A 104 12.11 6.42 -24.98
CA ARG A 104 12.61 7.10 -23.78
C ARG A 104 13.12 6.15 -22.68
N TYR A 105 12.44 5.01 -22.51
CA TYR A 105 12.79 4.03 -21.47
C TYR A 105 14.17 3.40 -21.70
N VAL A 106 14.66 3.36 -22.95
CA VAL A 106 15.99 2.83 -23.29
C VAL A 106 17.07 3.72 -22.67
N CYS A 107 16.93 5.05 -22.80
CA CYS A 107 17.81 6.02 -22.17
C CYS A 107 17.76 5.92 -20.64
N TRP A 108 16.59 5.71 -20.05
CA TRP A 108 16.47 5.51 -18.60
C TRP A 108 17.14 4.23 -18.12
N ASN A 109 16.98 3.13 -18.85
CA ASN A 109 17.62 1.86 -18.51
C ASN A 109 19.13 1.95 -18.63
N ARG A 110 19.65 2.63 -19.66
CA ARG A 110 21.10 2.88 -19.78
C ARG A 110 21.60 3.77 -18.65
N ALA A 111 20.92 4.86 -18.33
CA ALA A 111 21.31 5.74 -17.23
C ALA A 111 21.35 5.03 -15.88
N ARG A 112 20.46 4.05 -15.64
CA ARG A 112 20.51 3.17 -14.46
C ARG A 112 21.73 2.26 -14.48
N LYS A 113 22.05 1.64 -15.63
CA LYS A 113 23.24 0.79 -15.79
C LYS A 113 24.54 1.58 -15.57
N LEU A 114 24.59 2.82 -16.05
CA LEU A 114 25.71 3.76 -15.85
C LEU A 114 25.67 4.45 -14.47
N GLN A 115 24.69 4.14 -13.62
CA GLN A 115 24.53 4.70 -12.28
C GLN A 115 24.47 6.24 -12.22
N LEU A 116 24.07 6.90 -13.32
CA LEU A 116 24.03 8.36 -13.45
C LEU A 116 22.93 9.01 -12.59
N ALA A 117 21.94 8.23 -12.16
CA ALA A 117 20.87 8.72 -11.32
C ALA A 117 21.36 8.98 -9.88
N ARG A 118 21.58 10.26 -9.53
CA ARG A 118 21.91 10.75 -8.18
C ARG A 118 20.95 10.23 -7.08
N ASN A 119 19.74 9.83 -7.46
CA ASN A 119 18.71 9.31 -6.57
C ASN A 119 18.89 7.83 -6.16
N ASN A 120 19.95 7.15 -6.59
CA ASN A 120 20.25 5.80 -6.09
C ASN A 120 20.62 5.77 -4.59
N GLN A 121 20.98 6.92 -4.00
CA GLN A 121 21.28 7.03 -2.57
C GLN A 121 20.03 6.80 -1.69
N THR A 122 18.83 7.13 -2.17
CA THR A 122 17.57 6.88 -1.44
C THR A 122 16.86 5.61 -1.89
N GLY A 123 17.11 5.14 -3.12
CA GLY A 123 16.45 3.97 -3.70
C GLY A 123 17.02 2.61 -3.29
N ASN A 124 18.32 2.53 -2.98
CA ASN A 124 19.00 1.25 -2.71
C ASN A 124 19.80 1.24 -1.39
N ARG A 125 19.36 2.03 -0.41
CA ARG A 125 19.93 1.96 0.95
C ARG A 125 19.61 0.58 1.54
N SER A 126 20.63 -0.20 1.88
CA SER A 126 20.46 -1.49 2.58
C SER A 126 19.71 -1.31 3.90
N TRP A 127 18.89 -2.28 4.26
CA TRP A 127 18.19 -2.29 5.55
C TRP A 127 19.18 -2.67 6.65
N SER A 128 19.21 -1.90 7.74
CA SER A 128 19.96 -2.29 8.94
C SER A 128 19.09 -3.14 9.86
N GLU A 129 19.73 -3.94 10.72
CA GLU A 129 19.03 -4.72 11.75
C GLU A 129 18.20 -3.84 12.68
N THR A 130 18.67 -2.61 12.96
CA THR A 130 17.92 -1.62 13.75
C THR A 130 16.66 -1.13 13.05
N GLU A 131 16.71 -0.94 11.73
CA GLU A 131 15.54 -0.57 10.93
C GLU A 131 14.54 -1.73 10.86
N ASP A 132 15.03 -2.98 10.73
CA ASP A 132 14.18 -4.17 10.72
C ASP A 132 13.52 -4.41 12.08
N LYS A 133 14.27 -4.27 13.18
CA LYS A 133 13.71 -4.39 14.54
C LYS A 133 12.63 -3.34 14.78
N TYR A 134 12.92 -2.07 14.48
CA TYR A 134 11.92 -1.01 14.56
C TYR A 134 10.68 -1.32 13.70
N LEU A 135 10.90 -1.85 12.50
CA LEU A 135 9.80 -2.21 11.62
C LEU A 135 8.94 -3.32 12.22
N LEU A 136 9.55 -4.37 12.78
CA LEU A 136 8.84 -5.49 13.41
C LEU A 136 8.09 -5.06 14.69
N ASP A 137 8.67 -4.16 15.49
CA ASP A 137 8.06 -3.69 16.75
C ASP A 137 6.80 -2.83 16.51
N PHE A 138 6.75 -2.10 15.39
CA PHE A 138 5.68 -1.12 15.12
C PHE A 138 4.76 -1.48 13.95
N VAL A 139 5.03 -2.56 13.23
CA VAL A 139 4.14 -3.01 12.17
C VAL A 139 2.82 -3.52 12.77
N GLY A 140 1.70 -3.00 12.27
CA GLY A 140 0.37 -3.36 12.80
C GLY A 140 -0.11 -2.51 13.98
N SER A 141 0.74 -1.69 14.59
CA SER A 141 0.35 -0.68 15.60
C SER A 141 0.41 0.74 15.06
N LYS A 142 1.41 1.06 14.21
CA LYS A 142 1.58 2.42 13.64
C LYS A 142 1.18 2.53 12.18
N ASN A 143 0.78 3.73 11.78
CA ASN A 143 0.48 4.03 10.39
C ASN A 143 1.75 3.84 9.53
N PRO A 144 1.68 3.12 8.39
CA PRO A 144 2.78 2.99 7.44
C PRO A 144 3.49 4.29 7.04
N ARG A 145 2.77 5.41 7.01
CA ARG A 145 3.32 6.73 6.68
C ARG A 145 4.19 7.29 7.80
N GLU A 146 3.81 7.08 9.05
CA GLU A 146 4.59 7.50 10.22
C GLU A 146 5.89 6.70 10.31
N ILE A 147 5.81 5.39 10.12
CA ILE A 147 6.97 4.50 10.03
C ILE A 147 7.91 4.95 8.90
N ALA A 148 7.36 5.22 7.72
CA ALA A 148 8.11 5.72 6.57
C ALA A 148 8.81 7.07 6.88
N LYS A 149 8.11 8.01 7.53
CA LYS A 149 8.67 9.30 7.94
C LYS A 149 9.81 9.12 8.95
N ARG A 150 9.64 8.26 9.96
CA ARG A 150 10.66 7.99 10.99
C ARG A 150 11.92 7.34 10.40
N LEU A 151 11.74 6.38 9.51
CA LEU A 151 12.84 5.64 8.86
C LEU A 151 13.42 6.39 7.65
N LYS A 152 12.86 7.56 7.28
CA LYS A 152 13.23 8.33 6.09
C LYS A 152 13.22 7.48 4.80
N ARG A 153 12.26 6.56 4.70
CA ARG A 153 12.06 5.67 3.55
C ARG A 153 10.69 5.87 2.93
N SER A 154 10.51 5.44 1.69
CA SER A 154 9.18 5.46 1.07
C SER A 154 8.26 4.40 1.64
N VAL A 155 6.95 4.66 1.68
CA VAL A 155 5.93 3.69 2.12
C VAL A 155 5.98 2.41 1.26
N SER A 156 6.35 2.51 -0.02
CA SER A 156 6.53 1.35 -0.89
C SER A 156 7.72 0.47 -0.48
N ALA A 157 8.84 1.07 -0.07
CA ALA A 157 9.99 0.35 0.46
C ALA A 157 9.64 -0.36 1.77
N ILE A 158 8.91 0.32 2.68
CA ILE A 158 8.39 -0.30 3.91
C ILE A 158 7.57 -1.55 3.58
N ARG A 159 6.57 -1.44 2.69
CA ARG A 159 5.71 -2.56 2.26
C ARG A 159 6.47 -3.71 1.61
N ALA A 160 7.53 -3.41 0.86
CA ALA A 160 8.38 -4.43 0.27
C ALA A 160 9.16 -5.17 1.35
N ARG A 161 9.74 -4.45 2.31
CA ARG A 161 10.50 -5.06 3.41
C ARG A 161 9.63 -5.88 4.35
N VAL A 162 8.44 -5.38 4.73
CA VAL A 162 7.51 -6.17 5.55
C VAL A 162 7.11 -7.47 4.86
N ARG A 163 6.91 -7.47 3.54
CA ARG A 163 6.63 -8.72 2.80
C ARG A 163 7.80 -9.71 2.83
N VAL A 164 9.03 -9.21 2.88
CA VAL A 164 10.23 -10.04 3.00
C VAL A 164 10.37 -10.59 4.41
N LEU A 165 10.27 -9.74 5.45
CA LEU A 165 10.39 -10.16 6.85
C LEU A 165 9.18 -10.99 7.34
N GLY A 166 8.00 -10.71 6.80
CA GLY A 166 6.73 -11.31 7.21
C GLY A 166 6.36 -12.60 6.51
N LYS A 167 7.18 -13.06 5.55
CA LYS A 167 6.91 -14.26 4.74
C LYS A 167 6.72 -15.51 5.60
N ASP A 168 7.44 -15.60 6.71
CA ASP A 168 7.38 -16.75 7.63
C ASP A 168 6.44 -16.52 8.82
N ARG A 169 6.05 -15.27 9.10
CA ARG A 169 5.40 -14.87 10.36
C ARG A 169 3.97 -14.34 10.21
N ARG A 170 3.37 -14.41 9.00
CA ARG A 170 2.03 -13.84 8.67
C ARG A 170 1.86 -12.39 9.15
N ILE A 171 2.92 -11.60 9.11
CA ILE A 171 2.92 -10.21 9.59
C ILE A 171 2.17 -9.33 8.58
N SER A 172 1.13 -8.65 9.07
CA SER A 172 0.33 -7.71 8.29
C SER A 172 0.71 -6.27 8.61
N MET A 173 0.77 -5.43 7.58
CA MET A 173 0.93 -3.97 7.74
C MET A 173 -0.37 -3.25 8.08
N ARG A 174 -1.50 -3.97 8.11
CA ARG A 174 -2.76 -3.38 8.56
C ARG A 174 -2.63 -3.07 10.04
N VAL A 175 -2.94 -1.82 10.42
CA VAL A 175 -3.06 -1.48 11.83
C VAL A 175 -4.24 -2.29 12.36
N GLN A 176 -3.96 -3.28 13.20
CA GLN A 176 -4.98 -4.08 13.89
C GLN A 176 -5.23 -3.54 15.30
N ASP A 177 -4.32 -2.70 15.78
CA ASP A 177 -4.37 -2.12 17.11
C ASP A 177 -5.46 -1.04 17.19
N GLY A 178 -6.25 -1.06 18.27
CA GLY A 178 -7.37 -0.15 18.50
C GLY A 178 -8.70 -0.53 17.82
N HIS A 179 -9.74 0.21 18.18
CA HIS A 179 -11.14 -0.05 17.82
C HIS A 179 -11.60 0.80 16.65
N THR A 180 -12.41 0.21 15.78
CA THR A 180 -13.12 0.95 14.72
C THR A 180 -14.22 1.83 15.32
N LYS A 181 -14.69 2.80 14.52
CA LYS A 181 -15.85 3.65 14.89
C LYS A 181 -17.10 2.80 15.18
N GLU A 182 -17.30 1.75 14.40
CA GLU A 182 -18.36 0.76 14.57
C GLU A 182 -18.28 0.05 15.93
N GLU A 183 -17.11 -0.48 16.27
CA GLU A 183 -16.87 -1.21 17.52
C GLU A 183 -17.02 -0.27 18.72
N LEU A 184 -16.44 0.93 18.67
CA LEU A 184 -16.62 1.94 19.72
C LEU A 184 -18.08 2.35 19.91
N ALA A 185 -18.82 2.57 18.82
CA ALA A 185 -20.24 2.88 18.92
C ALA A 185 -21.01 1.79 19.67
N LYS A 186 -20.71 0.51 19.37
CA LYS A 186 -21.32 -0.66 20.04
C LYS A 186 -20.89 -0.75 21.51
N TYR A 187 -19.62 -0.57 21.82
CA TYR A 187 -19.10 -0.66 23.19
C TYR A 187 -19.63 0.46 24.07
N LEU A 188 -19.65 1.69 23.55
CA LEU A 188 -20.02 2.88 24.30
C LEU A 188 -21.54 3.13 24.36
N GLY A 189 -22.34 2.34 23.64
CA GLY A 189 -23.78 2.58 23.48
C GLY A 189 -24.07 3.94 22.84
N ARG A 190 -23.21 4.39 21.92
CA ARG A 190 -23.31 5.68 21.22
C ARG A 190 -23.53 5.47 19.74
N SER A 191 -24.07 6.48 19.06
CA SER A 191 -24.21 6.43 17.60
C SER A 191 -22.85 6.63 16.92
N LYS A 192 -22.65 6.04 15.74
CA LYS A 192 -21.47 6.31 14.91
C LYS A 192 -21.29 7.80 14.60
N LYS A 193 -22.41 8.55 14.52
CA LYS A 193 -22.40 10.01 14.30
C LYS A 193 -21.80 10.74 15.50
N THR A 194 -22.11 10.32 16.72
CA THR A 194 -21.53 10.87 17.95
C THR A 194 -20.01 10.65 17.98
N ILE A 195 -19.55 9.43 17.68
CA ILE A 195 -18.12 9.13 17.61
C ILE A 195 -17.45 9.99 16.52
N GLN A 196 -18.11 10.16 15.37
CA GLN A 196 -17.60 11.02 14.29
C GLN A 196 -17.49 12.48 14.73
N ASN A 197 -18.47 13.02 15.43
CA ASN A 197 -18.40 14.39 15.95
C ASN A 197 -17.21 14.58 16.90
N TRP A 198 -16.90 13.61 17.77
CA TRP A 198 -15.72 13.70 18.65
C TRP A 198 -14.41 13.70 17.86
N LEU A 199 -14.35 12.98 16.74
CA LEU A 199 -13.20 13.01 15.82
C LEU A 199 -13.09 14.36 15.10
N ASP A 200 -14.23 14.90 14.64
CA ASP A 200 -14.31 16.17 13.90
C ASP A 200 -13.96 17.37 14.79
N GLN A 201 -14.36 17.32 16.07
CA GLN A 201 -14.01 18.29 17.12
C GLN A 201 -12.56 18.13 17.62
N GLY A 202 -11.86 17.05 17.21
CA GLY A 202 -10.50 16.76 17.64
C GLY A 202 -10.36 16.26 19.08
N TRP A 203 -11.47 16.01 19.78
CA TRP A 203 -11.50 15.46 21.14
C TRP A 203 -11.00 14.02 21.17
N LEU A 204 -11.42 13.23 20.18
CA LEU A 204 -10.97 11.86 19.99
C LEU A 204 -9.95 11.82 18.85
N LYS A 205 -8.80 11.21 19.10
CA LYS A 205 -7.79 10.99 18.07
C LYS A 205 -7.95 9.59 17.48
N ALA A 206 -7.79 9.49 16.17
CA ALA A 206 -7.78 8.22 15.46
C ALA A 206 -6.60 8.16 14.48
N ARG A 207 -6.23 6.94 14.10
CA ARG A 207 -5.23 6.66 13.08
C ARG A 207 -5.90 5.97 11.90
N TYR A 208 -5.55 6.39 10.69
CA TYR A 208 -6.10 5.81 9.46
C TYR A 208 -5.56 4.41 9.18
N GLU A 209 -6.46 3.45 8.94
CA GLU A 209 -6.15 2.16 8.35
C GLU A 209 -5.91 2.33 6.83
N GLY A 210 -4.65 2.58 6.44
CA GLY A 210 -4.23 2.34 5.06
C GLY A 210 -3.81 3.56 4.22
N LYS A 211 -4.41 3.70 3.03
CA LYS A 211 -3.88 4.54 1.92
C LYS A 211 -4.39 5.98 1.93
N ASN A 212 -5.14 6.40 2.94
CA ASN A 212 -5.96 7.61 2.97
C ASN A 212 -7.01 7.62 1.84
N ARG A 213 -7.74 6.52 1.68
CA ARG A 213 -8.92 6.42 0.80
C ARG A 213 -10.16 6.85 1.58
N LYS A 214 -11.22 7.20 0.84
CA LYS A 214 -12.52 7.61 1.40
C LYS A 214 -13.14 6.55 2.32
N ASP A 215 -12.82 5.27 2.09
CA ASP A 215 -13.36 4.12 2.82
C ASP A 215 -12.37 3.53 3.84
N ASP A 216 -11.23 4.19 4.10
CA ASP A 216 -10.26 3.69 5.06
C ASP A 216 -10.83 3.79 6.50
N THR A 217 -10.78 2.69 7.24
CA THR A 217 -11.29 2.61 8.60
C THR A 217 -10.44 3.45 9.54
N LEU A 218 -11.05 4.39 10.26
CA LEU A 218 -10.38 5.06 11.37
C LEU A 218 -10.36 4.12 12.58
N ARG A 219 -9.18 3.92 13.18
CA ARG A 219 -8.99 3.17 14.41
C ARG A 219 -8.55 4.08 15.54
N VAL A 220 -9.16 3.90 16.71
CA VAL A 220 -8.87 4.62 17.94
C VAL A 220 -8.12 3.66 18.86
N THR A 221 -6.90 4.02 19.25
CA THR A 221 -6.12 3.21 20.18
C THR A 221 -6.64 3.36 21.61
N ASP A 222 -6.30 2.41 22.48
CA ASP A 222 -6.65 2.49 23.90
C ASP A 222 -6.07 3.76 24.56
N GLU A 223 -4.87 4.19 24.15
CA GLU A 223 -4.23 5.42 24.64
C GLU A 223 -4.95 6.69 24.17
N ASP A 224 -5.35 6.75 22.89
CA ASP A 224 -6.10 7.87 22.35
C ASP A 224 -7.48 7.96 23.01
N PHE A 225 -8.16 6.81 23.24
CA PHE A 225 -9.42 6.77 23.97
C PHE A 225 -9.25 7.20 25.43
N ARG A 226 -8.20 6.73 26.11
CA ARG A 226 -7.90 7.10 27.49
C ARG A 226 -7.65 8.61 27.62
N SER A 227 -6.94 9.20 26.66
CA SER A 227 -6.70 10.65 26.62
C SER A 227 -7.99 11.44 26.43
N PHE A 228 -8.85 10.98 25.51
CA PHE A 228 -10.19 11.54 25.30
C PHE A 228 -11.03 11.48 26.57
N TRP A 229 -11.11 10.30 27.21
CA TRP A 229 -11.94 10.12 28.40
C TRP A 229 -11.44 10.96 29.58
N LYS A 230 -10.13 11.17 29.75
CA LYS A 230 -9.59 12.05 30.81
C LYS A 230 -10.03 13.50 30.64
N GLN A 231 -10.26 13.95 29.42
CA GLN A 231 -10.68 15.32 29.11
C GLN A 231 -12.21 15.45 29.05
N HIS A 232 -12.90 14.39 28.62
CA HIS A 232 -14.35 14.36 28.39
C HIS A 232 -15.02 13.12 29.02
N PRO A 233 -14.88 12.89 30.35
CA PRO A 233 -15.37 11.66 30.97
C PRO A 233 -16.89 11.50 30.87
N TRP A 234 -17.62 12.63 30.88
CA TRP A 234 -19.09 12.72 30.83
C TRP A 234 -19.69 12.32 29.48
N GLU A 235 -18.89 12.28 28.41
CA GLU A 235 -19.34 11.83 27.09
C GLU A 235 -19.55 10.31 27.04
N VAL A 236 -18.97 9.58 28.00
CA VAL A 236 -19.03 8.12 28.12
C VAL A 236 -19.75 7.70 29.41
N PRO A 237 -21.10 7.77 29.45
CA PRO A 237 -21.87 7.33 30.59
C PRO A 237 -21.87 5.81 30.73
N PHE A 238 -21.46 5.31 31.90
CA PHE A 238 -21.30 3.88 32.19
C PHE A 238 -22.56 3.05 31.96
N TYR A 239 -23.74 3.60 32.28
CA TYR A 239 -25.01 2.90 32.11
C TYR A 239 -25.39 2.65 30.64
N LYS A 240 -24.72 3.31 29.68
CA LYS A 240 -24.89 3.06 28.25
C LYS A 240 -23.87 2.06 27.70
N LEU A 241 -22.81 1.75 28.46
CA LEU A 241 -21.81 0.78 28.00
C LEU A 241 -22.46 -0.60 27.86
N SER A 242 -22.16 -1.29 26.77
CA SER A 242 -22.50 -2.70 26.66
C SER A 242 -21.64 -3.52 27.64
N HIS A 243 -22.03 -4.76 27.95
CA HIS A 243 -21.24 -5.62 28.82
C HIS A 243 -19.80 -5.81 28.31
N GLU A 244 -19.63 -6.06 27.01
CA GLU A 244 -18.33 -6.12 26.35
C GLU A 244 -17.58 -4.78 26.46
N GLY A 245 -18.29 -3.67 26.27
CA GLY A 245 -17.72 -2.32 26.38
C GLY A 245 -17.25 -1.97 27.79
N LEU A 246 -17.97 -2.41 28.82
CA LEU A 246 -17.59 -2.21 30.22
C LEU A 246 -16.31 -2.99 30.56
N LEU A 247 -16.22 -4.25 30.15
CA LEU A 247 -15.02 -5.07 30.34
C LEU A 247 -13.80 -4.46 29.65
N TRP A 248 -13.97 -4.04 28.38
CA TRP A 248 -12.92 -3.35 27.65
C TRP A 248 -12.53 -2.02 28.33
N PHE A 249 -13.51 -1.20 28.73
CA PHE A 249 -13.25 0.07 29.42
C PHE A 249 -12.42 -0.15 30.69
N CYS A 250 -12.78 -1.14 31.51
CA CYS A 250 -12.01 -1.51 32.69
C CYS A 250 -10.59 -1.97 32.35
N SER A 251 -10.39 -2.68 31.22
CA SER A 251 -9.04 -3.08 30.79
C SER A 251 -8.16 -1.88 30.40
N VAL A 252 -8.76 -0.88 29.75
CA VAL A 252 -8.06 0.34 29.32
C VAL A 252 -7.75 1.25 30.52
N MET A 253 -8.63 1.24 31.51
CA MET A 253 -8.61 2.15 32.67
C MET A 253 -8.13 1.48 33.96
N HIS A 254 -7.49 0.32 33.87
CA HIS A 254 -7.11 -0.51 35.03
C HIS A 254 -6.20 0.20 36.05
N ASP A 255 -5.49 1.25 35.63
CA ASP A 255 -4.58 2.06 36.43
C ASP A 255 -5.18 3.40 36.88
N VAL A 256 -6.46 3.66 36.59
CA VAL A 256 -7.18 4.87 36.99
C VAL A 256 -8.02 4.56 38.23
N PRO A 257 -7.81 5.24 39.38
CA PRO A 257 -8.57 4.98 40.60
C PRO A 257 -10.08 5.18 40.39
N PRO A 258 -10.95 4.29 40.92
CA PRO A 258 -12.40 4.36 40.73
C PRO A 258 -13.03 5.69 41.14
N ALA A 259 -12.44 6.40 42.10
CA ALA A 259 -12.91 7.70 42.57
C ALA A 259 -12.90 8.79 41.46
N PHE A 260 -12.06 8.65 40.44
CA PHE A 260 -12.03 9.56 39.27
C PHE A 260 -12.93 9.08 38.13
N THR A 261 -13.47 7.86 38.20
CA THR A 261 -14.20 7.25 37.09
C THR A 261 -15.67 7.60 37.02
N PHE A 262 -16.28 8.15 38.08
CA PHE A 262 -17.71 8.42 38.10
C PHE A 262 -17.99 9.89 37.80
N GLY A 263 -18.24 10.22 36.52
CA GLY A 263 -18.83 11.50 36.16
C GLY A 263 -20.34 11.48 36.41
N ASP A 264 -20.86 12.44 37.18
CA ASP A 264 -22.30 12.62 37.40
C ASP A 264 -23.00 13.02 36.08
N PRO A 265 -23.98 12.26 35.58
CA PRO A 265 -24.72 12.57 34.35
C PRO A 265 -25.44 13.93 34.37
N LEU A 266 -25.75 14.49 35.54
CA LEU A 266 -26.46 15.77 35.68
C LEU A 266 -25.56 16.98 35.37
N ASP A 267 -24.24 16.81 35.49
CA ASP A 267 -23.20 17.84 35.35
C ASP A 267 -22.93 18.23 33.87
N ARG A 268 -23.49 17.48 32.91
CA ARG A 268 -23.36 17.75 31.47
C ARG A 268 -24.31 18.85 31.00
N LYS A 269 -25.55 18.83 31.50
CA LYS A 269 -26.60 19.74 31.02
C LYS A 269 -26.31 21.16 31.49
N GLN A 270 -25.92 21.28 32.76
CA GLN A 270 -25.49 22.54 33.39
C GLN A 270 -24.29 23.16 32.65
N ARG A 271 -23.26 22.40 32.30
CA ARG A 271 -22.13 22.96 31.51
C ARG A 271 -22.48 23.38 30.09
N GLN A 272 -23.41 22.68 29.42
CA GLN A 272 -23.86 23.12 28.09
C GLN A 272 -24.66 24.41 28.17
N GLU A 273 -25.40 24.60 29.25
CA GLU A 273 -26.10 25.85 29.58
C GLU A 273 -25.06 26.95 29.90
N GLU A 274 -24.05 26.67 30.73
CA GLU A 274 -22.95 27.61 31.05
C GLU A 274 -22.07 28.00 29.84
N GLU A 275 -21.75 27.05 28.95
CA GLU A 275 -20.98 27.31 27.72
C GLU A 275 -21.81 28.14 26.72
N GLN A 276 -23.11 27.88 26.61
CA GLN A 276 -24.02 28.69 25.79
C GLN A 276 -24.18 30.11 26.35
N GLU A 277 -24.33 30.25 27.67
CA GLU A 277 -24.40 31.55 28.34
C GLU A 277 -23.10 32.35 28.16
N GLN A 278 -21.92 31.71 28.27
CA GLN A 278 -20.63 32.37 28.05
C GLN A 278 -20.42 32.80 26.59
N ASP A 279 -20.85 31.98 25.62
CA ASP A 279 -20.78 32.34 24.20
C ASP A 279 -21.76 33.48 23.84
N GLU A 280 -22.93 33.54 24.48
CA GLU A 280 -23.89 34.65 24.33
C GLU A 280 -23.38 35.93 24.99
N GLU A 281 -22.79 35.85 26.20
CA GLU A 281 -22.22 37.01 26.91
C GLU A 281 -20.98 37.60 26.21
N PHE A 282 -20.22 36.75 25.50
CA PHE A 282 -19.10 37.16 24.64
C PHE A 282 -19.55 37.83 23.33
N LEU A 283 -20.78 37.58 22.86
CA LEU A 283 -21.34 38.20 21.65
C LEU A 283 -22.04 39.54 21.94
N ASP A 284 -22.48 39.76 23.18
CA ASP A 284 -23.14 40.99 23.65
C ASP A 284 -22.17 42.04 24.26
N SER A 285 -20.85 41.74 24.32
CA SER A 285 -19.78 42.64 24.79
C SER A 285 -18.96 43.24 23.64
#